data_AF-A0A5B7GLA3-F1
#
_entry.id   AF-A0A5B7GLA3-F1
#
_cell.length_a   1.000
_cell.length_b   1.000
_cell.length_c   1.000
_cell.angle_alpha   90.00
_cell.angle_beta   90.00
_cell.angle_gamma   90.00
#
_symmetry.space_group_name_H-M   'P 1'
#
loop_
_entity.id
_entity.type
_entity.pdbx_description
1 polymer ?
#
loop_
_entity_poly.entity_id
_entity_poly.type
_entity_poly.pdbx_seq_one_letter_code
_entity_poly.pdbx_strand_id
1 'polypeptide(L)'
;MSMISILGDFNVHHQFWLSSPFTDHPSGLAFNFVILHDLEQLVQHPTCIPDCLGDTPNILDLFLTSNSSAYAVTLSSPLVSSDHNLISVSCPISPITPQGLSKRRCLWRFTSARWEGPEEVLC
;
A
#
# COMPACT_ATOMS: atom_id res chain seq x y z
N MET A 1 18.64 8.17 5.21
CA MET A 1 17.59 7.31 4.60
C MET A 1 16.35 8.18 4.38
N SER A 2 15.78 8.23 3.19
CA SER A 2 14.44 8.81 3.01
C SER A 2 13.43 7.79 3.53
N MET A 3 12.46 8.22 4.33
CA MET A 3 11.33 7.36 4.71
C MET A 3 10.41 7.22 3.49
N ILE A 4 10.12 5.99 3.07
CA ILE A 4 9.20 5.69 1.97
C ILE A 4 7.93 5.14 2.60
N SER A 5 6.78 5.64 2.14
CA SER A 5 5.47 5.10 2.48
C SER A 5 4.57 5.09 1.24
N ILE A 6 3.82 4.01 1.05
CA ILE A 6 2.94 3.75 -0.09
C ILE A 6 1.62 3.25 0.46
N LEU A 7 0.52 3.96 0.18
CA LEU A 7 -0.84 3.58 0.56
C LEU A 7 -1.70 3.54 -0.70
N GLY A 8 -2.47 2.47 -0.89
CA GLY A 8 -3.46 2.42 -1.95
C GLY A 8 -4.08 1.05 -2.11
N ASP A 9 -5.01 0.96 -3.06
CA ASP A 9 -5.58 -0.30 -3.54
C ASP A 9 -4.62 -0.95 -4.54
N PHE A 10 -4.09 -2.11 -4.18
CA PHE A 10 -3.18 -2.87 -5.03
C PHE A 10 -3.92 -3.94 -5.83
N ASN A 11 -5.11 -4.34 -5.37
CA ASN A 11 -5.90 -5.43 -5.92
C ASN A 11 -5.05 -6.70 -6.19
N VAL A 12 -4.18 -7.05 -5.24
CA VAL A 12 -3.33 -8.24 -5.30
C VAL A 12 -3.74 -9.27 -4.27
N HIS A 13 -3.70 -10.53 -4.66
CA HIS A 13 -4.06 -11.65 -3.81
C HIS A 13 -2.84 -12.50 -3.54
N HIS A 14 -2.38 -12.62 -2.29
CA HIS A 14 -1.26 -13.50 -1.94
C HIS A 14 -1.59 -14.33 -0.69
N GLN A 15 -1.50 -15.65 -0.79
CA GLN A 15 -1.92 -16.55 0.28
C GLN A 15 -1.12 -16.35 1.58
N PHE A 16 0.21 -16.35 1.50
CA PHE A 16 1.05 -16.22 2.71
C PHE A 16 1.20 -14.80 3.23
N TRP A 17 1.16 -13.80 2.35
CA TRP A 17 1.44 -12.41 2.71
C TRP A 17 0.18 -11.66 3.15
N LEU A 18 -0.97 -11.95 2.52
CA LEU A 18 -2.22 -11.22 2.70
C LEU A 18 -3.37 -12.11 3.20
N SER A 19 -3.09 -13.38 3.53
CA SER A 19 -4.11 -14.37 3.96
C SER A 19 -5.22 -14.60 2.93
N SER A 20 -4.94 -14.37 1.65
CA SER A 20 -5.89 -14.58 0.56
C SER A 20 -6.12 -16.07 0.28
N PRO A 21 -7.31 -16.49 -0.20
CA PRO A 21 -7.56 -17.89 -0.61
C PRO A 21 -6.70 -18.36 -1.80
N PHE A 22 -6.13 -17.43 -2.58
CA PHE A 22 -5.25 -17.73 -3.71
C PHE A 22 -4.13 -16.71 -3.84
N THR A 23 -3.14 -17.06 -4.67
CA THR A 23 -2.04 -16.19 -5.09
C THR A 23 -2.16 -15.89 -6.58
N ASP A 24 -2.27 -14.62 -6.98
CA ASP A 24 -2.28 -14.20 -8.39
C ASP A 24 -0.87 -13.81 -8.89
N HIS A 25 -0.69 -13.64 -10.20
CA HIS A 25 0.61 -13.26 -10.75
C HIS A 25 1.09 -11.86 -10.26
N PRO A 26 0.27 -10.80 -10.29
CA PRO A 26 0.67 -9.48 -9.78
C PRO A 26 1.17 -9.50 -8.33
N SER A 27 0.57 -10.34 -7.48
CA SER A 27 0.94 -10.46 -6.09
C SER A 27 2.35 -10.99 -5.87
N GLY A 28 2.82 -11.90 -6.72
CA GLY A 28 4.19 -12.40 -6.64
C GLY A 28 5.21 -11.31 -6.93
N LEU A 29 4.90 -10.43 -7.89
CA LEU A 29 5.75 -9.27 -8.20
C LEU A 29 5.70 -8.22 -7.08
N ALA A 30 4.51 -7.92 -6.55
CA ALA A 30 4.35 -6.98 -5.45
C ALA A 30 5.05 -7.47 -4.17
N PHE A 31 4.95 -8.77 -3.87
CA PHE A 31 5.62 -9.38 -2.72
C PHE A 31 7.15 -9.33 -2.87
N ASN A 32 7.68 -9.64 -4.05
CA ASN A 32 9.11 -9.49 -4.33
C ASN A 32 9.57 -8.04 -4.21
N PHE A 33 8.79 -7.08 -4.71
CA PHE A 33 9.07 -5.65 -4.57
C PHE A 33 9.18 -5.25 -3.09
N VAL A 34 8.24 -5.70 -2.25
CA VAL A 34 8.24 -5.43 -0.80
C VAL A 34 9.50 -5.97 -0.13
N ILE A 35 9.90 -7.20 -0.46
CA ILE A 35 11.13 -7.83 0.07
C ILE A 35 12.39 -7.07 -0.42
N LEU A 36 12.48 -6.79 -1.72
CA LEU A 36 13.66 -6.16 -2.33
C LEU A 36 13.92 -4.74 -1.80
N HIS A 37 12.87 -4.06 -1.33
CA HIS A 37 12.96 -2.69 -0.83
C HIS A 37 12.83 -2.58 0.69
N ASP A 38 12.94 -3.71 1.41
CA ASP A 38 12.82 -3.78 2.88
C ASP A 38 11.57 -3.02 3.39
N LEU A 39 10.44 -3.20 2.70
CA LEU A 39 9.17 -2.59 3.08
C LEU A 39 8.37 -3.54 3.97
N GLU A 40 7.62 -2.96 4.90
CA GLU A 40 6.68 -3.67 5.76
C GLU A 40 5.25 -3.29 5.40
N GLN A 41 4.37 -4.30 5.32
CA GLN A 41 2.93 -4.13 5.13
C GLN A 41 2.24 -4.06 6.49
N LEU A 42 1.56 -2.95 6.79
CA LEU A 42 0.99 -2.72 8.13
C LEU A 42 -0.51 -3.00 8.26
N VAL A 43 -1.24 -3.19 7.15
CA VAL A 43 -2.67 -3.51 7.22
C VAL A 43 -2.85 -4.99 7.48
N GLN A 44 -3.49 -5.34 8.61
CA GLN A 44 -3.63 -6.73 9.07
C GLN A 44 -5.06 -7.29 9.00
N HIS A 45 -6.05 -6.46 8.68
CA HIS A 45 -7.44 -6.92 8.57
C HIS A 45 -8.00 -6.61 7.18
N PRO A 46 -9.01 -7.38 6.73
CA PRO A 46 -9.67 -7.18 5.46
C PRO A 46 -10.10 -5.73 5.25
N THR A 47 -9.75 -5.21 4.07
CA THR A 47 -10.11 -3.85 3.66
C THR A 47 -11.32 -3.87 2.75
N CYS A 48 -11.48 -4.91 1.93
CA CYS A 48 -12.66 -5.09 1.09
C CYS A 48 -13.69 -6.00 1.78
N ILE A 49 -14.93 -5.51 1.85
CA ILE A 49 -16.12 -6.25 2.26
C ILE A 49 -16.72 -6.89 1.00
N PRO A 50 -16.91 -8.21 0.97
CA PRO A 50 -17.44 -8.88 -0.20
C PRO A 50 -18.92 -8.54 -0.44
N ASP A 51 -19.25 -8.22 -1.69
CA ASP A 51 -20.63 -7.96 -2.14
C ASP A 51 -21.42 -9.25 -2.44
N CYS A 52 -20.73 -10.37 -2.64
CA CYS A 52 -21.34 -11.66 -2.97
C CYS A 52 -21.41 -12.57 -1.75
N LEU A 53 -22.56 -13.25 -1.61
CA LEU A 53 -22.75 -14.23 -0.54
C LEU A 53 -21.81 -15.43 -0.74
N GLY A 54 -20.89 -15.61 0.21
CA GLY A 54 -19.94 -16.73 0.22
C GLY A 54 -18.49 -16.34 -0.09
N ASP A 55 -18.25 -15.10 -0.53
CA ASP A 55 -16.91 -14.58 -0.70
C ASP A 55 -16.26 -14.23 0.65
N THR A 56 -14.95 -14.38 0.73
CA THR A 56 -14.18 -14.08 1.93
C THR A 56 -13.70 -12.63 1.89
N PRO A 57 -13.75 -11.87 2.99
CA PRO A 57 -13.13 -10.55 3.07
C PRO A 57 -11.62 -10.58 2.78
N ASN A 58 -11.12 -9.65 1.97
CA ASN A 58 -9.72 -9.62 1.53
C ASN A 58 -9.01 -8.33 1.93
N ILE A 59 -7.69 -8.43 2.11
CA ILE A 59 -6.79 -7.27 2.25
C ILE A 59 -6.35 -6.88 0.83
N LEU A 60 -7.00 -5.87 0.24
CA LEU A 60 -6.67 -5.37 -1.10
C LEU A 60 -5.95 -4.01 -1.05
N ASP A 61 -6.21 -3.23 0.00
CA ASP A 61 -5.56 -1.97 0.26
C ASP A 61 -4.37 -2.19 1.18
N LEU A 62 -3.20 -1.78 0.70
CA LEU A 62 -1.93 -2.01 1.38
C LEU A 62 -1.33 -0.70 1.85
N PHE A 63 -0.67 -0.75 3.01
CA PHE A 63 0.19 0.31 3.52
C PHE A 63 1.61 -0.22 3.70
N LEU A 64 2.45 0.05 2.70
CA LEU A 64 3.85 -0.35 2.67
C LEU A 64 4.72 0.79 3.21
N THR A 65 5.64 0.50 4.13
CA THR A 65 6.55 1.51 4.69
C THR A 65 7.92 0.95 5.00
N SER A 66 8.96 1.77 4.84
CA SER A 66 10.32 1.44 5.26
C SER A 66 10.58 1.73 6.75
N ASN A 67 9.57 2.17 7.50
CA ASN A 67 9.66 2.43 8.93
C ASN A 67 8.30 2.18 9.60
N SER A 68 8.03 0.94 9.96
CA SER A 68 6.77 0.53 10.59
C SER A 68 6.53 1.21 11.94
N SER A 69 7.58 1.34 12.75
CA SER A 69 7.52 1.93 14.09
C SER A 69 7.00 3.38 14.13
N ALA A 70 7.12 4.10 13.01
CA ALA A 70 6.68 5.48 12.89
C ALA A 70 5.18 5.63 12.59
N TYR A 71 4.45 4.55 12.34
CA TYR A 71 3.05 4.64 11.95
C TYR A 71 2.14 3.79 12.83
N ALA A 72 0.97 4.34 13.15
CA ALA A 72 -0.14 3.53 13.63
C ALA A 72 -1.24 3.53 12.57
N VAL A 73 -1.67 2.33 12.19
CA VAL A 73 -2.75 2.09 11.23
C VAL A 73 -4.00 1.68 11.98
N THR A 74 -5.11 2.34 11.65
CA THR A 74 -6.44 1.97 12.15
C THR A 74 -7.39 1.77 10.97
N LEU A 75 -8.21 0.73 11.05
CA LEU A 75 -9.29 0.48 10.12
C LEU A 75 -10.62 0.88 10.76
N SER A 76 -11.49 1.48 9.95
CA SER A 76 -12.85 1.84 10.36
C SER A 76 -13.83 1.45 9.27
N SER A 77 -15.11 1.40 9.60
CA SER A 77 -16.17 1.02 8.66
C SER A 77 -16.12 1.86 7.37
N PRO A 78 -16.60 1.32 6.23
CA PRO A 78 -16.54 2.02 4.97
C PRO A 78 -17.21 3.38 5.02
N LEU A 79 -16.70 4.31 4.22
CA LEU A 79 -17.35 5.58 4.02
C LEU A 79 -18.55 5.40 3.09
N VAL A 80 -19.73 5.71 3.60
CA VAL A 80 -20.99 5.71 2.83
C VAL A 80 -21.27 4.32 2.24
N SER A 81 -21.22 4.17 0.91
CA SER A 81 -21.56 2.95 0.17
C SER A 81 -20.32 2.26 -0.40
N SER A 82 -19.13 2.61 0.10
CA SER A 82 -17.89 1.91 -0.24
C SER A 82 -17.97 0.47 0.29
N ASP A 83 -17.52 -0.47 -0.51
CA ASP A 83 -17.19 -1.83 -0.11
C ASP A 83 -15.80 -1.90 0.58
N HIS A 84 -15.00 -0.84 0.48
CA HIS A 84 -13.72 -0.71 1.18
C HIS A 84 -13.83 0.01 2.53
N ASN A 85 -13.32 -0.63 3.59
CA ASN A 85 -13.06 -0.06 4.91
C ASN A 85 -12.09 1.12 4.81
N LEU A 86 -12.32 2.16 5.62
CA LEU A 86 -11.45 3.33 5.65
C LEU A 86 -10.15 3.01 6.40
N ILE A 87 -9.02 3.17 5.72
CA ILE A 87 -7.68 3.14 6.32
C ILE A 87 -7.29 4.53 6.80
N SER A 88 -7.02 4.65 8.09
CA SER A 88 -6.41 5.85 8.68
C SER A 88 -5.00 5.52 9.14
N VAL A 89 -4.04 6.34 8.70
CA VAL A 89 -2.63 6.22 9.06
C VAL A 89 -2.23 7.45 9.85
N SER A 90 -1.77 7.27 11.08
CA SER A 90 -1.22 8.34 11.90
C SER A 90 0.30 8.25 11.91
N CYS A 91 0.97 9.41 11.84
CA CYS A 91 2.42 9.52 11.96
C CYS A 91 2.75 10.60 12.99
N PRO A 92 3.83 10.46 13.78
CA PRO A 92 4.35 11.53 14.60
C PRO A 92 4.93 12.57 13.65
N ILE A 93 4.17 13.63 13.40
CA ILE A 93 4.62 14.76 12.60
C ILE A 93 5.81 15.37 13.34
N SER A 94 7.03 15.12 12.87
CA SER A 94 8.13 16.03 13.18
C SER A 94 7.78 17.35 12.49
N PRO A 95 7.77 18.50 13.19
CA PRO A 95 7.52 19.77 12.54
C PRO A 95 8.54 19.92 11.42
N ILE A 96 8.03 19.99 10.19
CA ILE A 96 8.83 20.26 9.01
C ILE A 96 9.53 21.59 9.27
N THR A 97 10.84 21.58 9.48
CA THR A 97 11.62 22.81 9.46
C THR A 97 11.46 23.39 8.04
N PRO A 98 10.88 24.60 7.85
CA PRO A 98 10.51 25.09 6.52
C PRO A 98 11.69 25.33 5.56
N GLN A 99 12.93 25.10 5.99
CA GLN A 99 14.14 25.52 5.29
C GLN A 99 14.63 24.57 4.18
N GLY A 100 13.83 23.56 3.78
CA GLY A 100 14.23 22.62 2.73
C GLY A 100 13.15 22.19 1.73
N LEU A 101 11.90 22.68 1.85
CA LEU A 101 10.79 22.26 0.97
C LEU A 101 10.66 23.16 -0.26
N SER A 102 11.66 23.20 -1.13
CA SER A 102 11.52 23.78 -2.48
C SER A 102 11.39 22.72 -3.59
N LYS A 103 11.30 21.42 -3.24
CA LYS A 103 11.05 20.38 -4.24
C LYS A 103 9.63 20.53 -4.76
N ARG A 104 9.52 20.99 -6.01
CA ARG A 104 8.26 20.97 -6.79
C ARG A 104 7.61 19.59 -6.66
N ARG A 105 6.29 19.55 -6.47
CA ARG A 105 5.53 18.29 -6.54
C ARG A 105 5.78 17.67 -7.92
N CYS A 106 6.47 16.54 -7.96
CA CYS A 106 6.63 15.78 -9.18
C CYS A 106 5.43 14.85 -9.30
N LEU A 107 4.65 14.99 -10.37
CA LEU A 107 3.53 14.11 -10.70
C LEU A 107 4.00 13.15 -11.79
N TRP A 108 4.07 11.87 -11.44
CA TRP A 108 4.31 10.80 -12.40
C TRP A 108 2.98 10.18 -12.81
N ARG A 109 2.78 9.96 -14.11
CA ARG A 109 1.58 9.29 -14.65
C ARG A 109 2.03 8.07 -15.44
N PHE A 110 1.55 6.91 -15.02
CA PHE A 110 1.78 5.63 -15.70
C PHE A 110 0.44 5.04 -16.11
N THR A 111 0.43 4.19 -17.14
CA THR A 111 -0.77 3.47 -17.60
C THR A 111 -1.11 2.26 -16.71
N SER A 112 -0.11 1.73 -16.01
CA SER A 112 -0.22 0.60 -15.07
C SER A 112 1.00 0.54 -14.16
N ALA A 113 0.91 -0.18 -13.03
CA ALA A 113 2.06 -0.47 -12.19
C ALA A 113 3.04 -1.41 -12.92
N ARG A 114 4.33 -1.05 -12.92
CA ARG A 114 5.42 -1.88 -13.47
C ARG A 114 6.28 -2.37 -12.32
N TRP A 115 5.98 -3.58 -11.86
CA TRP A 115 6.67 -4.20 -10.72
C TRP A 115 8.01 -4.85 -11.09
N GLU A 116 8.28 -5.06 -12.39
CA GLU A 116 9.52 -5.66 -12.92
C GLU A 116 10.73 -4.71 -12.90
N GLY A 117 10.57 -3.50 -12.33
CA GLY A 117 11.60 -2.47 -12.26
C GLY A 117 11.58 -1.52 -13.47
N PRO A 118 12.13 -0.32 -13.32
CA PRO A 118 12.28 0.60 -14.44
C PRO A 118 13.38 0.09 -15.39
N GLU A 119 13.09 -0.01 -16.69
CA GLU A 119 14.16 0.22 -17.66
C GLU A 119 14.54 1.69 -17.52
N GLU A 120 15.84 1.96 -17.33
CA GLU A 120 16.43 3.29 -17.35
C GLU A 120 16.09 3.99 -18.68
N VAL A 121 14.94 4.66 -18.75
CA VAL A 121 14.67 5.62 -19.82
C VAL A 121 15.46 6.88 -19.44
N LEU A 122 16.72 6.89 -19.86
CA LEU A 122 17.54 8.08 -19.90
C LEU A 122 16.77 9.15 -20.69
N CYS A 123 16.30 10.17 -19.97
CA CYS A 123 15.82 11.41 -20.57
C CYS A 123 17.00 12.32 -20.89
#